data_AF-A0A849TM70-F1
#
_entry.id   AF-A0A849TM70-F1
#
_cell.length_a   1.000
_cell.length_b   1.000
_cell.length_c   1.000
_cell.angle_alpha   90.00
_cell.angle_beta   90.00
_cell.angle_gamma   90.00
#
_symmetry.space_group_name_H-M   'P 1'
#
loop_
_entity.id
_entity.type
_entity.pdbx_description
1 polymer ?
#
loop_
_entity_poly.entity_id
_entity_poly.type
_entity_poly.pdbx_seq_one_letter_code
_entity_poly.pdbx_strand_id
1 'polypeptide(L)' 'MFLPAYSPNLNPIERLWKFFKKKVLYNQYYEKFKDFKLICASFFRGIRKYELELATLITDNFSAVGT' A
#
# COMPACT_ATOMS: atom_id res chain seq x y z
N MET A 1 -17.96 12.15 3.44
CA MET A 1 -16.63 12.24 2.80
C MET A 1 -16.76 11.64 1.41
N PHE A 2 -16.70 12.47 0.36
CA PHE A 2 -16.88 12.05 -1.03
C PHE A 2 -15.52 12.03 -1.73
N LEU A 3 -15.12 10.90 -2.30
CA LEU A 3 -14.01 10.85 -3.24
C LEU A 3 -14.57 10.87 -4.66
N PRO A 4 -14.07 11.74 -5.55
CA PRO A 4 -14.41 11.66 -6.96
C PRO A 4 -13.94 10.32 -7.54
N ALA A 5 -14.74 9.74 -8.43
CA ALA A 5 -14.42 8.48 -9.11
C ALA A 5 -13.06 8.60 -9.81
N TYR A 6 -12.26 7.52 -9.79
CA TYR A 6 -10.95 7.44 -10.45
C TYR A 6 -9.87 8.42 -9.95
N SER A 7 -9.78 8.67 -8.65
CA SER A 7 -8.67 9.46 -8.07
C SER A 7 -7.63 8.59 -7.33
N PRO A 8 -6.78 7.83 -8.04
CA PRO A 8 -5.81 6.91 -7.44
C PRO A 8 -4.71 7.59 -6.63
N ASN A 9 -4.46 8.88 -6.89
CA ASN A 9 -3.51 9.68 -6.11
C ASN A 9 -4.10 10.08 -4.74
N LEU A 10 -5.41 10.33 -4.68
CA LEU A 10 -6.14 10.74 -3.47
C LEU A 10 -6.49 9.56 -2.55
N ASN A 11 -6.37 8.32 -3.01
CA ASN A 11 -6.69 7.13 -2.22
C ASN A 11 -5.50 6.65 -1.36
N PRO A 12 -5.50 6.85 -0.02
CA PRO A 12 -4.46 6.31 0.86
C PRO A 12 -4.42 4.77 0.83
N ILE A 13 -5.58 4.13 0.58
CA ILE A 13 -5.69 2.66 0.48
C ILE A 13 -4.93 2.14 -0.75
N GLU A 14 -4.98 2.82 -1.89
CA GLU A 14 -4.25 2.39 -3.09
C GLU A 14 -2.74 2.58 -2.93
N ARG A 15 -2.31 3.63 -2.23
CA ARG A 15 -0.89 3.84 -1.88
C ARG A 15 -0.38 2.75 -0.94
N LEU A 16 -1.17 2.40 0.08
CA LEU A 16 -0.89 1.26 0.95
C LEU A 16 -0.82 -0.04 0.15
N TRP A 17 -1.73 -0.25 -0.81
CA TRP A 17 -1.73 -1.43 -1.66
C TRP A 17 -0.46 -1.50 -2.53
N LYS A 18 -0.04 -0.39 -3.14
CA LYS A 18 1.22 -0.33 -3.90
C LYS A 18 2.43 -0.67 -3.01
N PHE A 19 2.48 -0.15 -1.78
CA PHE A 19 3.52 -0.48 -0.82
C PHE A 19 3.51 -1.96 -0.43
N PHE A 20 2.33 -2.52 -0.15
CA PHE A 20 2.14 -3.94 0.13
C PHE A 20 2.64 -4.80 -1.03
N LYS A 21 2.25 -4.49 -2.28
CA LYS A 21 2.77 -5.21 -3.47
C LYS A 21 4.30 -5.14 -3.54
N LYS A 22 4.89 -3.97 -3.29
CA LYS A 22 6.35 -3.80 -3.35
C LYS A 22 7.10 -4.57 -2.26
N LYS A 23 6.53 -4.74 -1.06
CA LYS A 23 7.20 -5.47 0.04
C LYS A 23 6.90 -6.97 0.03
N VAL A 24 5.68 -7.36 -0.34
CA VAL A 24 5.20 -8.76 -0.22
C VAL A 24 5.18 -9.50 -1.54
N LEU A 25 4.85 -8.83 -2.66
CA LEU A 25 4.70 -9.47 -3.97
C LEU A 25 5.91 -9.23 -4.88
N TYR A 26 6.79 -8.29 -4.54
CA TYR A 26 7.99 -8.04 -5.34
C TYR A 26 8.97 -9.21 -5.20
N ASN A 27 9.22 -9.90 -6.32
CA ASN A 27 10.15 -11.03 -6.42
C ASN A 27 9.79 -12.26 -5.57
N GLN A 28 8.52 -12.42 -5.18
CA GLN A 28 8.06 -13.61 -4.48
C GLN A 28 6.84 -14.22 -5.15
N TYR A 29 6.95 -15.51 -5.46
CA TYR A 29 5.86 -16.33 -5.97
C TYR A 29 5.33 -17.21 -4.84
N TYR A 30 4.01 -17.20 -4.65
CA TYR A 30 3.34 -18.02 -3.64
C TYR A 30 2.57 -19.14 -4.32
N GLU A 31 3.06 -20.36 -4.18
CA GLU A 31 2.45 -21.54 -4.81
C GLU A 31 1.10 -21.89 -4.19
N LYS A 32 0.92 -21.64 -2.89
CA LYS A 32 -0.34 -21.90 -2.17
C LYS A 32 -0.94 -20.63 -1.59
N PHE A 33 -2.26 -20.55 -1.69
CA PHE A 33 -3.05 -19.45 -1.12
C PHE A 33 -2.88 -19.33 0.41
N LYS A 34 -2.66 -20.45 1.10
CA LYS A 34 -2.49 -20.48 2.56
C LYS A 34 -1.22 -19.72 2.98
N ASP A 35 -0.13 -19.90 2.26
CA ASP A 35 1.14 -19.20 2.49
C ASP A 35 1.00 -17.70 2.19
N PHE A 36 0.34 -17.35 1.08
CA PHE A 36 0.02 -15.95 0.77
C PHE A 36 -0.80 -15.29 1.90
N LYS A 37 -1.83 -15.96 2.40
CA LYS A 37 -2.68 -15.45 3.50
C LYS A 37 -1.87 -15.26 4.78
N LEU A 38 -0.97 -16.19 5.11
CA LEU A 38 -0.15 -16.12 6.31
C LEU A 38 0.84 -14.96 6.24
N ILE A 39 1.46 -14.76 5.08
CA ILE A 39 2.39 -13.65 4.84
C ILE A 39 1.66 -12.30 4.85
N CYS A 40 0.47 -12.21 4.24
CA CYS A 40 -0.41 -11.05 4.39
C CYS A 40 -0.66 -10.73 5.86
N ALA A 41 -1.13 -11.71 6.64
CA ALA A 41 -1.42 -11.52 8.05
C ALA A 41 -0.18 -11.10 8.86
N SER A 42 0.97 -11.69 8.56
CA SER A 42 2.26 -11.35 9.19
C SER A 42 2.70 -9.92 8.85
N PHE A 43 2.57 -9.52 7.58
CA PHE A 43 2.86 -8.17 7.12
C PHE A 43 2.00 -7.13 7.85
N PHE A 44 0.67 -7.33 7.88
CA PHE A 44 -0.24 -6.40 8.57
C PHE A 44 -0.02 -6.40 10.10
N ARG A 45 0.36 -7.52 10.70
CA ARG A 45 0.74 -7.58 12.13
C ARG A 45 2.02 -6.79 12.41
N GLY A 46 2.95 -6.76 11.45
CA GLY A 46 4.21 -6.00 11.51
C GLY A 46 4.12 -4.57 10.96
N ILE A 47 2.94 -4.10 10.54
CA ILE A 47 2.80 -2.86 9.76
C ILE A 47 3.35 -1.62 10.47
N ARG A 48 3.29 -1.61 11.82
CA ARG A 48 3.84 -0.52 12.66
C ARG A 48 5.35 -0.32 12.47
N LYS A 49 6.09 -1.35 12.04
CA LYS A 49 7.52 -1.22 11.71
C LYS A 49 7.77 -0.30 10.51
N TYR A 50 6.77 -0.18 9.65
CA TYR A 50 6.82 0.66 8.46
C TYR A 50 6.12 2.00 8.67
N GLU A 51 5.77 2.37 9.91
CA GLU A 51 5.04 3.61 10.20
C GLU A 51 5.74 4.86 9.63
N LEU A 52 7.08 4.92 9.74
CA LEU A 52 7.86 6.00 9.16
C LEU A 52 7.80 6.01 7.62
N GLU A 53 7.97 4.85 6.95
CA GLU A 53 7.84 4.75 5.48
C GLU A 53 6.40 5.03 5.02
N LEU A 54 5.40 4.60 5.78
CA LEU A 54 3.98 4.83 5.51
C LEU A 54 3.60 6.29 5.70
N ALA A 55 4.17 6.98 6.69
CA ALA A 55 3.96 8.42 6.90
C ALA A 55 4.49 9.25 5.73
N THR A 56 5.61 8.84 5.10
CA THR A 56 6.11 9.52 3.89
C THR A 56 5.27 9.20 2.66
N LEU A 57 4.76 7.97 2.54
CA LEU A 57 3.94 7.53 1.40
C LEU A 57 2.49 8.04 1.46
N ILE A 58 1.91 8.15 2.65
CA ILE A 58 0.53 8.62 2.90
C ILE A 58 0.49 10.15 3.06
N THR A 59 1.62 10.84 2.90
CA THR A 59 1.67 12.31 2.91
C THR A 59 0.89 12.93 1.75
N ASP A 60 0.23 14.04 2.04
CA ASP A 60 -0.60 14.88 1.15
C ASP A 60 0.25 15.70 0.15
N ASN A 61 1.35 15.16 -0.38
CA ASN A 61 2.05 15.82 -1.49
C ASN A 61 1.33 15.48 -2.80
N PHE A 62 0.13 16.02 -2.96
CA PHE A 62 -0.51 16.09 -4.28
C PHE A 62 0.23 17.16 -5.06
N SER A 63 1.28 16.78 -5.79
CA SER A 63 1.77 17.65 -6.85
C SER A 63 0.61 17.85 -7.82
N ALA A 64 -0.03 19.00 -7.76
CA ALA A 64 -0.94 19.42 -8.80
C ALA A 64 -0.11 19.45 -10.08
N VAL A 65 -0.35 18.47 -10.96
CA VAL A 65 0.10 18.58 -12.35
C VAL A 65 -0.77 19.65 -12.99
N GLY A 66 -0.44 20.90 -12.70
CA GLY A 66 -0.93 22.07 -13.41
C GLY A 66 -0.14 22.20 -14.70
N THR A 67 -0.85 21.96 -15.81
CA THR A 67 -0.65 22.47 -17.19
C THR A 67 0.76 22.57 -17.73
#